data_AF-A0A3B8HEE3-F1
#
_entry.id   AF-A0A3B8HEE3-F1
#
_cell.length_a   1.000
_cell.length_b   1.000
_cell.length_c   1.000
_cell.angle_alpha   90.00
_cell.angle_beta   90.00
_cell.angle_gamma   90.00
#
_symmetry.space_group_name_H-M   'P 1'
#
loop_
_entity.id
_entity.type
_entity.pdbx_description
1 polymer ?
#
loop_
_entity_poly.entity_id
_entity_poly.type
_entity_poly.pdbx_seq_one_letter_code
_entity_poly.pdbx_strand_id
1 'polypeptide(L)'
;KIDPKSIGVGQYQHDVDQGELKKGLDDVVMSCVNAVGVAVNTASAQLLAYVSGLGPQLAKNIVVHRDENGPYRSREDLKKVPRLGPKAFQQAAGFLRISKGDNPLDASAVHPESYHLVEAMARDLGCAVSDLLHNAVLRQDIDPVRYVTDQAGLPTLRDILAELAKPGRDPRETFEPFSFAPGIEKPEDLKPGMKLPGIVTNVTAFGAFVDVGVHRDGLVHVSELADKFVSDPRHVVKVHQRVTVTVLEVDMERKRIALSMKSSSDPKQELPGRDQPPPANLRTQQKASSGKKGAFNNPFEEAFKKR
;
A
#
# COMPACT_ATOMS: atom_id res chain seq x y z
N LYS A 1 5.36 -1.25 -20.22
CA LYS A 1 5.69 -2.38 -21.14
C LYS A 1 4.48 -2.72 -22.01
N ILE A 2 3.32 -2.86 -21.41
CA ILE A 2 2.02 -2.94 -22.09
C ILE A 2 1.55 -1.50 -22.38
N ASP A 3 0.77 -1.31 -23.44
CA ASP A 3 0.05 -0.05 -23.68
C ASP A 3 -0.92 0.20 -22.50
N PRO A 4 -0.87 1.37 -21.81
CA PRO A 4 -1.70 1.61 -20.64
C PRO A 4 -3.20 1.38 -20.87
N LYS A 5 -3.72 1.70 -22.07
CA LYS A 5 -5.15 1.48 -22.39
C LYS A 5 -5.55 0.01 -22.46
N SER A 6 -4.58 -0.89 -22.66
CA SER A 6 -4.80 -2.33 -22.68
C SER A 6 -4.77 -2.94 -21.27
N ILE A 7 -4.45 -2.15 -20.25
CA ILE A 7 -4.61 -2.54 -18.86
C ILE A 7 -6.10 -2.39 -18.53
N GLY A 8 -6.75 -3.49 -18.12
CA GLY A 8 -8.15 -3.48 -17.72
C GLY A 8 -8.37 -2.66 -16.45
N VAL A 9 -8.70 -1.37 -16.60
CA VAL A 9 -8.87 -0.41 -15.49
C VAL A 9 -10.33 -0.15 -15.14
N GLY A 10 -11.29 -0.62 -15.96
CA GLY A 10 -12.72 -0.43 -15.71
C GLY A 10 -13.61 -1.33 -16.58
N GLN A 11 -14.88 -1.47 -16.17
CA GLN A 11 -15.84 -2.38 -16.82
C GLN A 11 -16.15 -1.98 -18.27
N TYR A 12 -16.38 -0.69 -18.53
CA TYR A 12 -16.77 -0.15 -19.83
C TYR A 12 -15.65 0.66 -20.48
N GLN A 13 -14.38 0.30 -20.24
CA GLN A 13 -13.23 1.04 -20.76
C GLN A 13 -13.16 1.08 -22.30
N HIS A 14 -13.87 0.18 -22.99
CA HIS A 14 -13.95 0.12 -24.44
C HIS A 14 -15.02 1.06 -25.02
N ASP A 15 -15.94 1.54 -24.17
CA ASP A 15 -17.07 2.38 -24.58
C ASP A 15 -16.78 3.88 -24.46
N VAL A 16 -15.61 4.26 -23.93
CA VAL A 16 -15.17 5.65 -23.79
C VAL A 16 -14.29 6.08 -24.97
N ASP A 17 -14.05 7.39 -25.09
CA ASP A 17 -13.09 7.92 -26.06
C ASP A 17 -11.68 7.33 -25.82
N GLN A 18 -11.19 6.58 -26.80
CA GLN A 18 -9.94 5.84 -26.67
C GLN A 18 -8.71 6.75 -26.71
N GLY A 19 -8.81 7.94 -27.29
CA GLY A 19 -7.73 8.93 -27.33
C GLY A 19 -7.56 9.60 -25.97
N GLU A 20 -8.67 10.05 -25.38
CA GLU A 20 -8.68 10.65 -24.04
C GLU A 20 -8.32 9.63 -22.97
N LEU A 21 -8.85 8.41 -23.05
CA LEU A 21 -8.49 7.32 -22.14
C LEU A 21 -6.99 7.06 -22.16
N LYS A 22 -6.41 6.92 -23.36
CA LYS A 22 -4.97 6.69 -23.51
C LYS A 22 -4.18 7.83 -22.90
N LYS A 23 -4.55 9.08 -23.17
CA LYS A 23 -3.87 10.25 -22.62
C LYS A 23 -3.91 10.27 -21.09
N GLY A 24 -5.09 10.07 -20.50
CA GLY A 24 -5.24 10.05 -19.04
C GLY A 24 -4.44 8.94 -18.39
N LEU A 25 -4.42 7.74 -18.99
CA LEU A 25 -3.62 6.63 -18.49
C LEU A 25 -2.12 6.85 -18.66
N ASP A 26 -1.68 7.42 -19.78
CA ASP A 26 -0.28 7.81 -19.98
C ASP A 26 0.15 8.84 -18.92
N ASP A 27 -0.69 9.84 -18.60
CA ASP A 27 -0.41 10.84 -17.57
C ASP A 27 -0.24 10.21 -16.17
N VAL A 28 -1.10 9.25 -15.82
CA VAL A 28 -0.98 8.48 -14.57
C VAL A 28 0.31 7.67 -14.55
N VAL A 29 0.63 6.97 -15.64
CA VAL A 29 1.87 6.18 -15.74
C VAL A 29 3.10 7.09 -15.62
N MET A 30 3.12 8.24 -16.28
CA MET A 30 4.19 9.23 -16.15
C MET A 30 4.32 9.69 -14.69
N SER A 31 3.23 10.07 -14.03
CA SER A 31 3.25 10.48 -12.63
C SER A 31 3.84 9.40 -11.72
N CYS A 32 3.38 8.15 -11.85
CA CYS A 32 3.89 7.04 -11.05
C CYS A 32 5.39 6.75 -11.31
N VAL A 33 5.82 6.74 -12.58
CA VAL A 33 7.22 6.46 -12.94
C VAL A 33 8.16 7.53 -12.39
N ASN A 34 7.78 8.81 -12.51
CA ASN A 34 8.62 9.92 -12.05
C ASN A 34 8.60 10.04 -10.52
N ALA A 35 7.48 9.74 -9.85
CA ALA A 35 7.43 9.68 -8.39
C ALA A 35 8.34 8.58 -7.82
N VAL A 36 8.38 7.40 -8.44
CA VAL A 36 9.26 6.31 -8.00
C VAL A 36 10.70 6.58 -8.37
N GLY A 37 10.98 7.21 -9.52
CA GLY A 37 12.30 7.35 -10.10
C GLY A 37 12.80 6.07 -10.79
N VAL A 38 13.79 6.21 -11.67
CA VAL A 38 14.21 5.14 -12.57
C VAL A 38 15.72 4.93 -12.51
N ALA A 39 16.16 3.70 -12.23
CA ALA A 39 17.57 3.32 -12.29
C ALA A 39 18.03 3.21 -13.75
N VAL A 40 18.78 4.19 -14.25
CA VAL A 40 19.08 4.33 -15.68
C VAL A 40 19.89 3.15 -16.25
N ASN A 41 20.77 2.56 -15.43
CA ASN A 41 21.63 1.46 -15.84
C ASN A 41 20.91 0.11 -15.97
N THR A 42 19.71 -0.05 -15.38
CA THR A 42 18.97 -1.33 -15.41
C THR A 42 17.59 -1.21 -16.05
N ALA A 43 17.07 0.01 -16.21
CA ALA A 43 15.77 0.26 -16.79
C ALA A 43 15.69 -0.18 -18.26
N SER A 44 14.48 -0.60 -18.66
CA SER A 44 14.16 -0.86 -20.05
C SER A 44 13.75 0.42 -20.78
N ALA A 45 13.88 0.43 -22.11
CA ALA A 45 13.46 1.57 -22.93
C ALA A 45 11.98 1.94 -22.73
N GLN A 46 11.10 0.96 -22.50
CA GLN A 46 9.68 1.22 -22.23
C GLN A 46 9.44 1.94 -20.90
N LEU A 47 10.28 1.72 -19.88
CA LEU A 47 10.17 2.44 -18.61
C LEU A 47 10.74 3.85 -18.76
N LEU A 48 11.92 3.96 -19.38
CA LEU A 48 12.57 5.25 -19.65
C LEU A 48 11.71 6.18 -20.51
N ALA A 49 10.88 5.64 -21.40
CA ALA A 49 10.01 6.45 -22.26
C ALA A 49 8.99 7.29 -21.47
N TYR A 50 8.65 6.90 -20.24
CA TYR A 50 7.72 7.60 -19.36
C TYR A 50 8.43 8.56 -18.37
N VAL A 51 9.76 8.64 -18.42
CA VAL A 51 10.51 9.64 -17.64
C VAL A 51 10.32 11.01 -18.30
N SER A 52 10.11 12.04 -17.45
CA SER A 52 9.94 13.42 -17.90
C SER A 52 11.06 13.84 -18.87
N GLY A 53 10.69 14.36 -20.03
CA GLY A 53 11.63 14.88 -21.02
C GLY A 53 12.31 13.88 -21.95
N LEU A 54 12.10 12.55 -21.79
CA LEU A 54 12.76 11.54 -22.65
C LEU A 54 11.88 11.07 -23.83
N GLY A 55 10.70 10.53 -23.55
CA GLY A 55 9.88 9.91 -24.58
C GLY A 55 10.54 8.67 -25.25
N PRO A 56 9.88 8.06 -26.25
CA PRO A 56 10.28 6.76 -26.79
C PRO A 56 11.64 6.75 -27.49
N GLN A 57 11.98 7.84 -28.20
CA GLN A 57 13.21 7.88 -28.99
C GLN A 57 14.45 8.05 -28.11
N LEU A 58 14.44 9.00 -27.16
CA LEU A 58 15.58 9.19 -26.26
C LEU A 58 15.76 8.00 -25.34
N ALA A 59 14.67 7.37 -24.89
CA ALA A 59 14.73 6.14 -24.11
C ALA A 59 15.49 5.01 -24.83
N LYS A 60 15.25 4.84 -26.15
CA LYS A 60 16.02 3.89 -26.97
C LYS A 60 17.49 4.31 -27.07
N ASN A 61 17.76 5.59 -27.33
CA ASN A 61 19.13 6.09 -27.45
C ASN A 61 19.94 5.89 -26.16
N ILE A 62 19.33 6.08 -24.99
CA ILE A 62 19.98 5.86 -23.68
C ILE A 62 20.38 4.40 -23.50
N VAL A 63 19.48 3.47 -23.87
CA VAL A 63 19.73 2.03 -23.79
C VAL A 63 20.83 1.62 -24.76
N VAL A 64 20.75 2.05 -26.02
CA VAL A 64 21.79 1.77 -27.03
C VAL A 64 23.15 2.29 -26.57
N HIS A 65 23.21 3.55 -26.12
CA HIS A 65 24.46 4.14 -25.64
C HIS A 65 25.02 3.40 -24.42
N ARG A 66 24.16 2.98 -23.47
CA ARG A 66 24.56 2.16 -22.32
C ARG A 66 25.11 0.80 -22.74
N ASP A 67 24.48 0.16 -23.71
CA ASP A 67 24.88 -1.17 -24.17
C ASP A 67 26.20 -1.12 -24.96
N GLU A 68 26.48 0.00 -25.66
CA GLU A 68 27.72 0.22 -26.42
C GLU A 68 28.89 0.72 -25.56
N ASN A 69 28.64 1.61 -24.59
CA ASN A 69 29.68 2.31 -23.82
C ASN A 69 29.81 1.80 -22.38
N GLY A 70 28.93 0.90 -21.96
CA GLY A 70 28.81 0.42 -20.59
C GLY A 70 27.91 1.30 -19.71
N PRO A 71 27.82 0.97 -18.41
CA PRO A 71 26.95 1.68 -17.48
C PRO A 71 27.42 3.12 -17.23
N TYR A 72 26.46 4.03 -17.07
CA TYR A 72 26.72 5.42 -16.66
C TYR A 72 27.26 5.47 -15.23
N ARG A 73 28.32 6.25 -15.01
CA ARG A 73 28.91 6.48 -13.67
C ARG A 73 28.46 7.80 -13.06
N SER A 74 28.02 8.74 -13.88
CA SER A 74 27.46 10.01 -13.42
C SER A 74 26.25 10.41 -14.25
N ARG A 75 25.37 11.25 -13.69
CA ARG A 75 24.29 11.87 -14.48
C ARG A 75 24.84 12.71 -15.63
N GLU A 76 25.99 13.34 -15.43
CA GLU A 76 26.69 14.13 -16.47
C GLU A 76 27.04 13.29 -17.71
N ASP A 77 27.31 11.98 -17.56
CA ASP A 77 27.54 11.08 -18.70
C ASP A 77 26.33 10.98 -19.64
N LEU A 78 25.12 11.22 -19.14
CA LEU A 78 23.92 11.21 -19.98
C LEU A 78 23.95 12.29 -21.06
N LYS A 79 24.68 13.40 -20.85
CA LYS A 79 24.86 14.44 -21.87
C LYS A 79 25.58 13.95 -23.13
N LYS A 80 26.28 12.81 -23.04
CA LYS A 80 26.95 12.14 -24.18
C LYS A 80 25.96 11.34 -25.04
N VAL A 81 24.74 11.10 -24.56
CA VAL A 81 23.72 10.33 -25.29
C VAL A 81 23.27 11.12 -26.53
N PRO A 82 23.28 10.48 -27.72
CA PRO A 82 22.86 11.14 -28.94
C PRO A 82 21.46 11.75 -28.84
N ARG A 83 21.34 13.03 -29.22
CA ARG A 83 20.11 13.83 -29.24
C ARG A 83 19.52 14.15 -27.86
N LEU A 84 20.19 13.81 -26.76
CA LEU A 84 19.81 14.28 -25.43
C LEU A 84 20.29 15.73 -25.24
N GLY A 85 19.44 16.69 -25.60
CA GLY A 85 19.75 18.11 -25.43
C GLY A 85 19.71 18.59 -23.97
N PRO A 86 20.24 19.79 -23.67
CA PRO A 86 20.33 20.33 -22.31
C PRO A 86 18.97 20.46 -21.62
N LYS A 87 17.92 20.84 -22.35
CA LYS A 87 16.55 20.92 -21.81
C LYS A 87 15.99 19.54 -21.45
N ALA A 88 16.19 18.54 -22.31
CA ALA A 88 15.76 17.18 -22.03
C ALA A 88 16.50 16.59 -20.83
N PHE A 89 17.81 16.85 -20.73
CA PHE A 89 18.61 16.49 -19.57
C PHE A 89 18.08 17.14 -18.29
N GLN A 90 17.84 18.45 -18.29
CA GLN A 90 17.30 19.16 -17.13
C GLN A 90 15.92 18.62 -16.69
N GLN A 91 15.07 18.24 -17.64
CA GLN A 91 13.75 17.67 -17.29
C GLN A 91 13.84 16.25 -16.74
N ALA A 92 14.83 15.46 -17.17
CA ALA A 92 14.95 14.05 -16.83
C ALA A 92 15.86 13.76 -15.63
N ALA A 93 16.88 14.59 -15.39
CA ALA A 93 18.02 14.23 -14.53
C ALA A 93 17.61 13.92 -13.09
N GLY A 94 16.65 14.65 -12.52
CA GLY A 94 16.15 14.41 -11.16
C GLY A 94 15.43 13.06 -10.98
N PHE A 95 14.93 12.48 -12.08
CA PHE A 95 14.19 11.21 -12.05
C PHE A 95 15.06 10.00 -12.40
N LEU A 96 16.25 10.22 -12.96
CA LEU A 96 17.20 9.16 -13.32
C LEU A 96 18.20 8.94 -12.20
N ARG A 97 18.32 7.71 -11.70
CA ARG A 97 19.17 7.36 -10.57
C ARG A 97 20.33 6.44 -10.96
N ILE A 98 21.47 6.65 -10.30
CA ILE A 98 22.69 5.84 -10.45
C ILE A 98 23.19 5.44 -9.06
N SER A 99 22.87 4.22 -8.61
CA SER A 99 23.16 3.77 -7.23
C SER A 99 24.64 3.48 -6.93
N LYS A 100 25.47 3.32 -7.96
CA LYS A 100 26.92 3.04 -7.85
C LYS A 100 27.72 4.01 -8.71
N GLY A 101 27.30 5.27 -8.70
CA GLY A 101 27.94 6.34 -9.44
C GLY A 101 29.13 6.93 -8.70
N ASP A 102 29.89 7.77 -9.40
CA ASP A 102 31.02 8.50 -8.83
C ASP A 102 30.56 9.58 -7.85
N ASN A 103 29.38 10.19 -8.12
CA ASN A 103 28.75 11.16 -7.22
C ASN A 103 27.63 10.49 -6.40
N PRO A 104 27.69 10.50 -5.06
CA PRO A 104 26.68 9.86 -4.23
C PRO A 104 25.28 10.50 -4.34
N LEU A 105 25.18 11.76 -4.78
CA LEU A 105 23.89 12.44 -5.00
C LEU A 105 23.12 11.88 -6.20
N ASP A 106 23.79 11.22 -7.15
CA ASP A 106 23.13 10.62 -8.31
C ASP A 106 22.21 9.45 -7.94
N ALA A 107 22.33 8.92 -6.72
CA ALA A 107 21.41 7.92 -6.17
C ALA A 107 20.11 8.53 -5.57
N SER A 108 20.08 9.85 -5.36
CA SER A 108 18.96 10.59 -4.73
C SER A 108 18.05 11.26 -5.76
N ALA A 109 16.93 11.87 -5.32
CA ALA A 109 16.13 12.75 -6.18
C ALA A 109 16.64 14.20 -6.23
N VAL A 110 17.76 14.53 -5.56
CA VAL A 110 18.36 15.86 -5.63
C VAL A 110 18.76 16.15 -7.08
N HIS A 111 18.27 17.24 -7.65
CA HIS A 111 18.56 17.61 -9.03
C HIS A 111 20.01 18.11 -9.17
N PRO A 112 20.74 17.81 -10.27
CA PRO A 112 22.11 18.29 -10.51
C PRO A 112 22.29 19.80 -10.41
N GLU A 113 21.24 20.58 -10.71
CA GLU A 113 21.27 22.04 -10.56
C GLU A 113 21.50 22.48 -9.12
N SER A 114 21.15 21.64 -8.14
CA SER A 114 21.27 21.91 -6.71
C SER A 114 22.50 21.28 -6.06
N TYR A 115 23.39 20.62 -6.82
CA TYR A 115 24.58 19.96 -6.25
C TYR A 115 25.50 20.95 -5.53
N HIS A 116 25.68 22.12 -6.12
CA HIS A 116 26.47 23.20 -5.53
C HIS A 116 25.97 23.64 -4.14
N LEU A 117 24.65 23.55 -3.88
CA LEU A 117 24.06 23.86 -2.58
C LEU A 117 24.43 22.81 -1.54
N VAL A 118 24.34 21.52 -1.90
CA VAL A 118 24.72 20.42 -1.01
C VAL A 118 26.23 20.45 -0.73
N GLU A 119 27.04 20.76 -1.73
CA GLU A 119 28.49 20.96 -1.57
C GLU A 119 28.82 22.17 -0.68
N ALA A 120 28.03 23.25 -0.73
CA ALA A 120 28.18 24.37 0.19
C ALA A 120 27.85 23.97 1.63
N MET A 121 26.73 23.25 1.84
CA MET A 121 26.37 22.71 3.16
C MET A 121 27.46 21.82 3.74
N ALA A 122 28.00 20.89 2.94
CA ALA A 122 29.06 19.99 3.36
C ALA A 122 30.34 20.76 3.77
N ARG A 123 30.73 21.78 2.98
CA ARG A 123 31.88 22.63 3.28
C ARG A 123 31.73 23.41 4.58
N ASP A 124 30.55 23.98 4.83
CA ASP A 124 30.29 24.77 6.04
C ASP A 124 30.33 23.91 7.33
N LEU A 125 29.99 22.62 7.22
CA LEU A 125 30.08 21.63 8.30
C LEU A 125 31.46 20.95 8.39
N GLY A 126 32.36 21.20 7.43
CA GLY A 126 33.67 20.56 7.37
C GLY A 126 33.61 19.04 7.12
N CYS A 127 32.58 18.55 6.43
CA CYS A 127 32.38 17.13 6.14
C CYS A 127 32.31 16.86 4.63
N ALA A 128 32.33 15.59 4.23
CA ALA A 128 32.07 15.20 2.85
C ALA A 128 30.55 15.12 2.57
N VAL A 129 30.16 15.20 1.30
CA VAL A 129 28.76 15.01 0.87
C VAL A 129 28.25 13.61 1.24
N SER A 130 29.11 12.60 1.21
CA SER A 130 28.78 11.25 1.68
C SER A 130 28.41 11.22 3.16
N ASP A 131 29.04 12.06 3.99
CA ASP A 131 28.77 12.10 5.43
C ASP A 131 27.38 12.67 5.70
N LEU A 132 26.96 13.65 4.90
CA LEU A 132 25.60 14.21 4.95
C LEU A 132 24.53 13.19 4.59
N LEU A 133 24.83 12.12 3.85
CA LEU A 133 23.85 11.06 3.54
C LEU A 133 23.70 10.06 4.70
N HIS A 134 24.79 9.78 5.42
CA HIS A 134 24.80 8.75 6.46
C HIS A 134 24.56 9.30 7.86
N ASN A 135 24.90 10.58 8.13
CA ASN A 135 24.84 11.16 9.46
C ASN A 135 23.65 12.10 9.64
N ALA A 136 22.69 11.69 10.47
CA ALA A 136 21.51 12.48 10.78
C ALA A 136 21.80 13.74 11.60
N VAL A 137 22.85 13.72 12.45
CA VAL A 137 23.20 14.85 13.32
C VAL A 137 23.69 16.01 12.48
N LEU A 138 24.61 15.76 11.54
CA LEU A 138 25.14 16.79 10.64
C LEU A 138 24.03 17.47 9.82
N ARG A 139 22.99 16.72 9.42
CA ARG A 139 21.85 17.30 8.69
C ARG A 139 20.96 18.18 9.56
N GLN A 140 20.85 17.91 10.86
CA GLN A 140 20.06 18.71 11.79
C GLN A 140 20.71 20.07 12.09
N ASP A 141 22.05 20.13 12.02
CA ASP A 141 22.81 21.36 12.22
C ASP A 141 22.75 22.31 11.00
N ILE A 142 22.22 21.86 9.86
CA ILE A 142 22.02 22.69 8.67
C ILE A 142 20.81 23.60 8.87
N ASP A 143 21.04 24.90 8.93
CA ASP A 143 19.98 25.91 8.78
C ASP A 143 19.71 26.15 7.27
N PRO A 144 18.56 25.71 6.72
CA PRO A 144 18.27 25.86 5.30
C PRO A 144 18.14 27.33 4.88
N VAL A 145 17.80 28.25 5.79
CA VAL A 145 17.59 29.67 5.45
C VAL A 145 18.88 30.31 4.92
N ARG A 146 20.04 29.82 5.37
CA ARG A 146 21.36 30.31 4.94
C ARG A 146 21.70 30.00 3.49
N TYR A 147 21.02 29.03 2.88
CA TYR A 147 21.30 28.55 1.53
C TYR A 147 20.22 28.95 0.51
N VAL A 148 19.31 29.85 0.88
CA VAL A 148 18.28 30.38 -0.02
C VAL A 148 18.94 31.22 -1.11
N THR A 149 18.57 30.94 -2.36
CA THR A 149 19.02 31.68 -3.55
C THR A 149 17.81 32.07 -4.40
N ASP A 150 18.02 32.90 -5.43
CA ASP A 150 16.97 33.25 -6.39
C ASP A 150 16.42 32.04 -7.15
N GLN A 151 17.19 30.95 -7.24
CA GLN A 151 16.82 29.72 -7.94
C GLN A 151 16.31 28.62 -7.01
N ALA A 152 16.76 28.61 -5.75
CA ALA A 152 16.39 27.60 -4.76
C ALA A 152 15.81 28.26 -3.50
N GLY A 153 14.47 28.20 -3.40
CA GLY A 153 13.75 28.67 -2.23
C GLY A 153 13.79 27.68 -1.07
N LEU A 154 13.19 28.09 0.06
CA LEU A 154 13.09 27.26 1.26
C LEU A 154 12.42 25.89 1.04
N PRO A 155 11.35 25.75 0.22
CA PRO A 155 10.77 24.43 -0.08
C PRO A 155 11.77 23.48 -0.72
N THR A 156 12.49 23.93 -1.74
CA THR A 156 13.52 23.15 -2.44
C THR A 156 14.60 22.67 -1.48
N LEU A 157 15.06 23.53 -0.57
CA LEU A 157 16.09 23.17 0.40
C LEU A 157 15.58 22.15 1.44
N ARG A 158 14.32 22.25 1.85
CA ARG A 158 13.69 21.25 2.72
C ARG A 158 13.57 19.90 2.02
N ASP A 159 13.20 19.89 0.74
CA ASP A 159 13.12 18.67 -0.06
C ASP A 159 14.51 18.05 -0.25
N ILE A 160 15.53 18.85 -0.50
CA ILE A 160 16.93 18.40 -0.57
C ILE A 160 17.33 17.73 0.76
N LEU A 161 17.09 18.36 1.90
CA LEU A 161 17.44 17.77 3.21
C LEU A 161 16.66 16.48 3.50
N ALA A 162 15.40 16.41 3.10
CA ALA A 162 14.60 15.19 3.21
C ALA A 162 15.15 14.07 2.32
N GLU A 163 15.57 14.39 1.09
CA GLU A 163 16.25 13.45 0.20
C GLU A 163 17.61 13.02 0.74
N LEU A 164 18.42 13.91 1.29
CA LEU A 164 19.71 13.54 1.91
C LEU A 164 19.52 12.58 3.09
N ALA A 165 18.40 12.67 3.81
CA ALA A 165 18.09 11.76 4.90
C ALA A 165 17.71 10.34 4.41
N LYS A 166 17.07 10.23 3.25
CA LYS A 166 16.63 8.96 2.63
C LYS A 166 16.78 9.03 1.11
N PRO A 167 18.01 8.95 0.58
CA PRO A 167 18.26 9.17 -0.84
C PRO A 167 17.55 8.12 -1.69
N GLY A 168 16.74 8.59 -2.64
CA GLY A 168 16.04 7.72 -3.57
C GLY A 168 14.97 6.87 -2.90
N ARG A 169 14.35 7.41 -1.83
CA ARG A 169 13.26 6.77 -1.10
C ARG A 169 12.20 6.25 -2.07
N ASP A 170 11.93 4.95 -1.99
CA ASP A 170 10.82 4.35 -2.71
C ASP A 170 9.49 4.81 -2.07
N PRO A 171 8.59 5.46 -2.83
CA PRO A 171 7.30 5.90 -2.29
C PRO A 171 6.30 4.75 -2.15
N ARG A 172 6.61 3.55 -2.68
CA ARG A 172 5.72 2.40 -2.62
C ARG A 172 5.65 1.83 -1.20
N GLU A 173 4.49 1.30 -0.86
CA GLU A 173 4.32 0.54 0.37
C GLU A 173 5.28 -0.66 0.37
N THR A 174 5.88 -0.92 1.53
CA THR A 174 6.74 -2.10 1.70
C THR A 174 5.89 -3.35 1.51
N PHE A 175 6.21 -4.13 0.49
CA PHE A 175 5.56 -5.41 0.26
C PHE A 175 6.02 -6.40 1.33
N GLU A 176 5.14 -6.71 2.27
CA GLU A 176 5.34 -7.85 3.15
C GLU A 176 4.77 -9.10 2.45
N PRO A 177 5.61 -10.08 2.05
CA PRO A 177 5.11 -11.33 1.55
C PRO A 177 4.32 -12.00 2.68
N PHE A 178 3.03 -12.22 2.44
CA PHE A 178 2.26 -13.02 3.36
C PHE A 178 2.82 -14.44 3.34
N SER A 179 3.24 -14.90 4.50
CA SER A 179 3.69 -16.27 4.73
C SER A 179 2.76 -16.89 5.74
N PHE A 180 2.37 -18.13 5.47
CA PHE A 180 1.73 -18.97 6.48
C PHE A 180 2.72 -19.23 7.62
N ALA A 181 2.21 -19.58 8.80
CA ALA A 181 3.08 -19.88 9.93
C ALA A 181 4.02 -21.06 9.57
N PRO A 182 5.34 -20.92 9.81
CA PRO A 182 6.30 -21.95 9.45
C PRO A 182 6.03 -23.23 10.26
N GLY A 183 5.99 -24.38 9.59
CA GLY A 183 5.80 -25.69 10.21
C GLY A 183 4.36 -26.12 10.44
N ILE A 184 3.38 -25.41 9.86
CA ILE A 184 1.96 -25.77 9.89
C ILE A 184 1.51 -26.05 8.45
N GLU A 185 1.58 -27.32 8.05
CA GLU A 185 1.17 -27.76 6.70
C GLU A 185 -0.02 -28.71 6.76
N LYS A 186 -0.26 -29.32 7.92
CA LYS A 186 -1.34 -30.28 8.10
C LYS A 186 -2.30 -29.85 9.20
N PRO A 187 -3.57 -30.31 9.15
CA PRO A 187 -4.51 -30.07 10.23
C PRO A 187 -3.99 -30.58 11.60
N GLU A 188 -3.10 -31.58 11.61
CA GLU A 188 -2.51 -32.15 12.83
C GLU A 188 -1.58 -31.20 13.58
N ASP A 189 -1.05 -30.20 12.88
CA ASP A 189 -0.15 -29.20 13.47
C ASP A 189 -0.94 -28.09 14.18
N LEU A 190 -2.27 -28.02 13.96
CA LEU A 190 -3.14 -27.02 14.56
C LEU A 190 -3.53 -27.39 15.98
N LYS A 191 -3.31 -26.45 16.91
CA LYS A 191 -3.79 -26.54 18.29
C LYS A 191 -4.78 -25.40 18.58
N PRO A 192 -5.86 -25.67 19.32
CA PRO A 192 -6.72 -24.62 19.86
C PRO A 192 -5.90 -23.54 20.59
N GLY A 193 -6.22 -22.28 20.36
CA GLY A 193 -5.53 -21.10 20.89
C GLY A 193 -4.40 -20.54 20.01
N MET A 194 -3.99 -21.23 18.93
CA MET A 194 -2.94 -20.72 18.04
C MET A 194 -3.42 -19.54 17.21
N LYS A 195 -2.63 -18.47 17.15
CA LYS A 195 -2.85 -17.32 16.26
C LYS A 195 -2.03 -17.48 14.99
N LEU A 196 -2.71 -17.56 13.85
CA LEU A 196 -2.12 -17.86 12.55
C LEU A 196 -2.51 -16.79 11.53
N PRO A 197 -1.58 -16.40 10.64
CA PRO A 197 -1.92 -15.62 9.46
C PRO A 197 -2.71 -16.52 8.49
N GLY A 198 -3.82 -16.02 7.96
CA GLY A 198 -4.65 -16.68 6.96
C GLY A 198 -5.11 -15.76 5.82
N ILE A 199 -5.59 -16.34 4.73
CA ILE A 199 -6.17 -15.62 3.59
C ILE A 199 -7.64 -16.03 3.45
N VAL A 200 -8.52 -15.04 3.31
CA VAL A 200 -9.95 -15.28 3.07
C VAL A 200 -10.14 -15.87 1.66
N THR A 201 -10.61 -17.11 1.57
CA THR A 201 -10.87 -17.80 0.29
C THR A 201 -12.28 -17.52 -0.22
N ASN A 202 -13.25 -17.37 0.67
CA ASN A 202 -14.65 -17.14 0.31
C ASN A 202 -15.42 -16.46 1.45
N VAL A 203 -16.43 -15.66 1.11
CA VAL A 203 -17.29 -14.96 2.07
C VAL A 203 -18.75 -15.36 1.81
N THR A 204 -19.40 -15.89 2.84
CA THR A 204 -20.80 -16.33 2.81
C THR A 204 -21.65 -15.50 3.76
N ALA A 205 -22.98 -15.68 3.74
CA ALA A 205 -23.89 -14.94 4.62
C ALA A 205 -23.71 -15.26 6.11
N PHE A 206 -23.21 -16.47 6.44
CA PHE A 206 -23.06 -16.93 7.82
C PHE A 206 -21.61 -16.87 8.35
N GLY A 207 -20.66 -16.43 7.52
CA GLY A 207 -19.25 -16.40 7.90
C GLY A 207 -18.29 -16.30 6.72
N ALA A 208 -17.00 -16.46 7.00
CA ALA A 208 -15.93 -16.41 6.02
C ALA A 208 -15.04 -17.66 6.11
N PHE A 209 -14.62 -18.17 4.97
CA PHE A 209 -13.64 -19.25 4.87
C PHE A 209 -12.24 -18.65 4.77
N VAL A 210 -11.34 -19.15 5.60
CA VAL A 210 -9.96 -18.68 5.72
C VAL A 210 -9.03 -19.86 5.57
N ASP A 211 -8.12 -19.79 4.60
CA ASP A 211 -7.01 -20.72 4.46
C ASP A 211 -5.87 -20.27 5.37
N VAL A 212 -5.36 -21.19 6.18
CA VAL A 212 -4.23 -21.00 7.10
C VAL A 212 -2.99 -21.80 6.69
N GLY A 213 -3.01 -22.42 5.51
CA GLY A 213 -1.88 -23.16 4.94
C GLY A 213 -1.94 -24.68 5.15
N VAL A 214 -3.07 -25.21 5.65
CA VAL A 214 -3.24 -26.65 5.94
C VAL A 214 -4.01 -27.43 4.87
N HIS A 215 -4.07 -26.91 3.64
CA HIS A 215 -4.85 -27.44 2.51
C HIS A 215 -6.37 -27.58 2.76
N ARG A 216 -6.86 -26.98 3.86
CA ARG A 216 -8.27 -27.01 4.26
C ARG A 216 -8.67 -25.69 4.87
N ASP A 217 -9.75 -25.12 4.35
CA ASP A 217 -10.29 -23.86 4.85
C ASP A 217 -10.92 -24.04 6.23
N GLY A 218 -10.59 -23.13 7.14
CA GLY A 218 -11.31 -22.96 8.39
C GLY A 218 -12.47 -21.99 8.24
N LEU A 219 -13.53 -22.21 9.01
CA LEU A 219 -14.71 -21.34 9.01
C LEU A 219 -14.63 -20.36 10.18
N VAL A 220 -14.70 -19.07 9.86
CA VAL A 220 -14.97 -17.99 10.83
C VAL A 220 -16.46 -17.69 10.78
N HIS A 221 -17.18 -17.99 11.86
CA HIS A 221 -18.61 -17.67 11.96
C HIS A 221 -18.83 -16.16 12.00
N VAL A 222 -20.01 -15.67 11.57
CA VAL A 222 -20.32 -14.23 11.56
C VAL A 222 -20.12 -13.56 12.93
N SER A 223 -20.42 -14.29 14.00
CA SER A 223 -20.24 -13.82 15.37
C SER A 223 -18.77 -13.69 15.78
N GLU A 224 -17.85 -14.34 15.07
CA GLU A 224 -16.41 -14.42 15.35
C GLU A 224 -15.57 -13.57 14.37
N LEU A 225 -16.21 -12.84 13.45
CA LEU A 225 -15.53 -11.98 12.47
C LEU A 225 -14.95 -10.69 13.06
N ALA A 226 -15.61 -10.13 14.08
CA ALA A 226 -15.21 -8.86 14.69
C ALA A 226 -15.70 -8.77 16.14
N ASP A 227 -15.10 -7.85 16.92
CA ASP A 227 -15.52 -7.55 18.30
C ASP A 227 -16.85 -6.75 18.36
N LYS A 228 -17.39 -6.34 17.21
CA LYS A 228 -18.66 -5.61 17.06
C LYS A 228 -19.69 -6.48 16.35
N PHE A 229 -20.97 -6.17 16.51
CA PHE A 229 -22.04 -6.86 15.77
C PHE A 229 -21.88 -6.65 14.26
N VAL A 230 -21.80 -7.75 13.51
CA VAL A 230 -21.68 -7.76 12.05
C VAL A 230 -23.01 -8.18 11.45
N SER A 231 -23.63 -7.29 10.66
CA SER A 231 -24.87 -7.60 9.94
C SER A 231 -24.62 -8.35 8.63
N ASP A 232 -23.57 -8.00 7.89
CA ASP A 232 -23.13 -8.69 6.67
C ASP A 232 -21.60 -8.90 6.70
N PRO A 233 -21.11 -10.15 6.66
CA PRO A 233 -19.69 -10.48 6.56
C PRO A 233 -18.94 -9.75 5.43
N ARG A 234 -19.61 -9.43 4.31
CA ARG A 234 -19.00 -8.78 3.14
C ARG A 234 -18.53 -7.35 3.39
N HIS A 235 -19.05 -6.70 4.43
CA HIS A 235 -18.59 -5.37 4.83
C HIS A 235 -17.31 -5.41 5.66
N VAL A 236 -17.00 -6.55 6.28
CA VAL A 236 -15.86 -6.71 7.19
C VAL A 236 -14.68 -7.36 6.49
N VAL A 237 -14.94 -8.37 5.66
CA VAL A 237 -13.91 -9.13 4.96
C VAL A 237 -14.15 -9.20 3.46
N LYS A 238 -13.05 -9.17 2.71
CA LYS A 238 -13.03 -9.37 1.25
C LYS A 238 -12.30 -10.67 0.92
N VAL A 239 -12.69 -11.30 -0.18
CA VAL A 239 -11.96 -12.43 -0.76
C VAL A 239 -10.51 -11.99 -1.04
N HIS A 240 -9.53 -12.85 -0.76
CA HIS A 240 -8.08 -12.61 -0.82
C HIS A 240 -7.53 -11.62 0.22
N GLN A 241 -8.33 -11.22 1.21
CA GLN A 241 -7.84 -10.42 2.32
C GLN A 241 -6.98 -11.27 3.26
N ARG A 242 -5.84 -10.71 3.67
CA ARG A 242 -4.96 -11.29 4.70
C ARG A 242 -5.53 -10.94 6.07
N VAL A 243 -5.71 -11.94 6.91
CA VAL A 243 -6.30 -11.82 8.25
C VAL A 243 -5.46 -12.60 9.26
N THR A 244 -5.50 -12.20 10.52
CA THR A 244 -4.97 -13.01 11.63
C THR A 244 -6.14 -13.71 12.29
N VAL A 245 -6.08 -15.03 12.38
CA VAL A 245 -7.13 -15.88 12.95
C VAL A 245 -6.60 -16.68 14.13
N THR A 246 -7.46 -16.92 15.11
CA THR A 246 -7.19 -17.78 16.25
C THR A 246 -7.94 -19.10 16.06
N VAL A 247 -7.26 -20.22 16.22
CA VAL A 247 -7.88 -21.55 16.17
C VAL A 247 -8.74 -21.76 17.42
N LEU A 248 -10.05 -21.91 17.26
CA LEU A 248 -10.94 -22.23 18.38
C LEU A 248 -11.01 -23.73 18.63
N GLU A 249 -11.22 -24.50 17.57
CA GLU A 249 -11.48 -25.93 17.64
C GLU A 249 -11.02 -26.60 16.34
N VAL A 250 -10.42 -27.78 16.46
CA VAL A 250 -10.00 -28.61 15.33
C VAL A 250 -10.65 -29.98 15.50
N ASP A 251 -11.60 -30.29 14.62
CA ASP A 251 -12.28 -31.58 14.56
C ASP A 251 -11.66 -32.41 13.44
N MET A 252 -10.87 -33.41 13.83
CA MET A 252 -10.16 -34.30 12.92
C MET A 252 -11.05 -35.35 12.27
N GLU A 253 -12.10 -35.80 12.96
CA GLU A 253 -13.04 -36.79 12.43
C GLU A 253 -13.85 -36.19 11.28
N ARG A 254 -14.32 -34.94 11.47
CA ARG A 254 -15.12 -34.22 10.48
C ARG A 254 -14.29 -33.34 9.55
N LYS A 255 -12.97 -33.24 9.77
CA LYS A 255 -12.03 -32.39 9.03
C LYS A 255 -12.50 -30.94 8.96
N ARG A 256 -12.90 -30.39 10.12
CA ARG A 256 -13.41 -29.02 10.27
C ARG A 256 -12.51 -28.24 11.22
N ILE A 257 -12.22 -27.00 10.84
CA ILE A 257 -11.43 -26.07 11.65
C ILE A 257 -12.30 -24.86 11.94
N ALA A 258 -12.56 -24.57 13.20
CA ALA A 258 -13.26 -23.38 13.64
C ALA A 258 -12.24 -22.28 13.98
N LEU A 259 -12.41 -21.12 13.35
CA LEU A 259 -11.49 -19.99 13.48
C LEU A 259 -12.24 -18.77 14.04
N SER A 260 -11.52 -17.90 14.73
CA SER A 260 -12.01 -16.60 15.20
C SER A 260 -11.08 -15.48 14.79
N MET A 261 -11.65 -14.33 14.42
CA MET A 261 -10.93 -13.08 14.16
C MET A 261 -11.05 -12.09 15.33
N LYS A 262 -11.68 -12.48 16.44
CA LYS A 262 -11.80 -11.62 17.63
C LYS A 262 -10.49 -11.45 18.38
N SER A 263 -10.36 -10.29 19.00
CA SER A 263 -9.20 -9.91 19.82
C SER A 263 -9.09 -10.77 21.10
N SER A 264 -10.24 -11.19 21.65
CA SER A 264 -10.37 -12.01 22.87
C SER A 264 -11.11 -13.32 22.55
N SER A 265 -10.40 -14.30 22.01
CA SER A 265 -10.92 -15.65 21.78
C SER A 265 -10.23 -16.63 22.71
N ASP A 266 -10.62 -16.63 23.99
CA ASP A 266 -10.31 -17.75 24.87
C ASP A 266 -11.18 -18.96 24.47
N PRO A 267 -10.61 -20.17 24.30
CA PRO A 267 -11.39 -21.37 24.06
C PRO A 267 -12.35 -21.60 25.23
N LYS A 268 -13.63 -21.80 24.92
CA LYS A 268 -14.77 -21.94 25.86
C LYS A 268 -14.41 -22.66 27.16
N GLN A 269 -14.54 -21.96 28.30
CA GLN A 269 -14.83 -22.59 29.58
C GLN A 269 -16.30 -23.06 29.56
N GLU A 270 -16.52 -24.36 29.75
CA GLU A 270 -17.85 -24.94 29.97
C GLU A 270 -18.49 -24.33 31.23
N LEU A 271 -19.67 -23.72 31.07
CA LEU A 271 -20.50 -23.32 32.21
C LEU A 271 -21.24 -24.58 32.74
N PRO A 272 -21.17 -24.91 34.05
CA PRO A 272 -21.88 -26.06 34.59
C PRO A 272 -23.39 -25.83 34.60
N GLY A 273 -24.12 -26.88 34.22
CA GLY A 273 -25.56 -26.92 34.03
C GLY A 273 -26.38 -26.42 35.22
N ARG A 274 -27.40 -25.62 34.93
CA ARG A 274 -28.48 -25.28 35.87
C ARG A 274 -29.60 -26.31 35.73
N ASP A 275 -29.50 -27.39 36.51
CA ASP A 275 -30.67 -28.16 36.92
C ASP A 275 -31.28 -27.50 38.16
N GLN A 276 -32.41 -26.81 37.97
CA GLN A 276 -33.38 -26.59 39.05
C GLN A 276 -34.75 -26.22 38.44
N PRO A 277 -35.85 -26.91 38.82
CA PRO A 277 -37.17 -26.58 38.34
C PRO A 277 -37.69 -25.29 39.01
N PRO A 278 -38.57 -24.51 38.36
CA PRO A 278 -39.05 -23.25 38.91
C PRO A 278 -40.05 -23.48 40.06
N PRO A 279 -40.02 -22.69 41.14
CA PRO A 279 -41.01 -22.77 42.19
C PRO A 279 -42.31 -22.05 41.77
N ALA A 280 -43.42 -22.61 42.23
CA ALA A 280 -44.78 -22.16 41.97
C ALA A 280 -45.15 -20.88 42.75
N ASN A 281 -45.94 -20.04 42.06
CA ASN A 281 -46.95 -19.08 42.54
C ASN A 281 -46.72 -18.33 43.86
N LEU A 282 -46.68 -16.99 43.75
CA LEU A 282 -47.49 -16.12 44.61
C LEU A 282 -48.08 -14.99 43.76
N ARG A 283 -49.40 -15.02 43.72
CA ARG A 283 -50.30 -14.13 43.02
C ARG A 283 -50.68 -13.02 44.00
N THR A 284 -50.38 -11.76 43.68
CA THR A 284 -51.13 -10.63 44.25
C THR A 284 -51.40 -9.59 43.18
N GLN A 285 -52.68 -9.27 43.07
CA GLN A 285 -53.31 -8.35 42.13
C GLN A 285 -52.89 -6.90 42.44
N GLN A 286 -52.82 -6.04 41.42
CA GLN A 286 -53.80 -4.95 41.30
C GLN A 286 -53.71 -4.17 39.97
N LYS A 287 -54.88 -4.17 39.30
CA LYS A 287 -55.54 -3.10 38.54
C LYS A 287 -54.93 -2.45 37.29
N ALA A 288 -55.70 -2.67 36.23
CA ALA A 288 -55.88 -1.94 34.99
C ALA A 288 -55.86 -0.41 35.08
N SER A 289 -55.33 0.20 34.02
CA SER A 289 -55.97 1.32 33.34
C SER A 289 -55.63 1.30 31.84
N SER A 290 -56.69 1.35 31.05
CA SER A 290 -56.79 1.44 29.59
C SER A 290 -56.05 2.61 28.94
N GLY A 291 -55.61 2.46 27.68
CA GLY A 291 -55.53 3.62 26.79
C GLY A 291 -54.65 3.51 25.54
N LYS A 292 -55.29 3.28 24.39
CA LYS A 292 -55.02 3.81 23.04
C LYS A 292 -53.81 3.33 22.21
N LYS A 293 -54.22 2.76 21.07
CA LYS A 293 -53.59 2.66 19.74
C LYS A 293 -52.88 3.96 19.28
N GLY A 294 -51.78 3.77 18.54
CA GLY A 294 -51.15 4.74 17.63
C GLY A 294 -49.84 4.13 17.11
N ALA A 295 -49.87 3.36 16.03
CA ALA A 295 -49.61 3.81 14.66
C ALA A 295 -48.10 4.03 14.39
N PHE A 296 -47.57 3.09 13.61
CA PHE A 296 -46.28 3.11 12.93
C PHE A 296 -46.08 4.43 12.16
N ASN A 297 -44.90 5.03 12.27
CA ASN A 297 -44.52 6.19 11.47
C ASN A 297 -43.42 5.76 10.48
N ASN A 298 -43.83 5.48 9.24
CA ASN A 298 -42.96 5.10 8.12
C ASN A 298 -42.72 6.37 7.27
N PRO A 299 -41.47 6.90 7.18
CA PRO A 299 -41.20 8.24 6.64
C PRO A 299 -41.22 8.35 5.09
N PHE A 300 -41.91 7.48 4.37
CA PHE A 300 -41.90 7.44 2.89
C PHE A 300 -43.27 7.55 2.22
N GLU A 301 -44.35 7.79 2.98
CA GLU A 301 -45.72 7.81 2.41
C GLU A 301 -46.06 9.10 1.65
N GLU A 302 -45.33 10.20 1.87
CA GLU A 302 -45.59 11.49 1.20
C GLU A 302 -44.96 11.62 -0.20
N ALA A 303 -44.11 10.69 -0.63
CA ALA A 303 -43.42 10.78 -1.92
C ALA A 303 -44.19 10.19 -3.13
N PHE A 304 -45.35 9.54 -2.91
CA PHE A 304 -46.14 8.91 -3.98
C PHE A 304 -47.53 9.51 -4.21
N LYS A 305 -47.83 10.67 -3.61
CA LYS A 305 -49.07 11.43 -3.88
C LYS A 305 -48.78 12.84 -4.35
N LYS A 306 -48.13 12.98 -5.51
CA LYS A 306 -48.33 14.10 -6.45
C LYS A 306 -47.59 13.81 -7.76
N ARG A 307 -48.39 13.40 -8.75
CA ARG A 307 -48.24 13.49 -10.22
C ARG A 307 -46.86 13.41 -10.83
#